data_AF-A0A0F8ZQC1-F1
#
_entry.id   AF-A0A0F8ZQC1-F1
#
_cell.length_a   1.000
_cell.length_b   1.000
_cell.length_c   1.000
_cell.angle_alpha   90.00
_cell.angle_beta   90.00
_cell.angle_gamma   90.00
#
_symmetry.space_group_name_H-M   'P 1'
#
loop_
_entity.id
_entity.type
_entity.pdbx_description
1 polymer ?
#
loop_
_entity_poly.entity_id
_entity_poly.type
_entity_poly.pdbx_seq_one_letter_code
_entity_poly.pdbx_strand_id
1 'polypeptide(L)'
;MYQAASPTAISLAVLASMTVLLPIVAEGAPYPKVDLSLDRSVKITNDKRGAIISVTREMLLFDKLGMVRQQLNDLGAAMAMTEETDAYTIISTTGNFTRTTADNDIGNNTNTTTFSPAGLELAFSTLMTMKDRKSGRYLGVIPNTLIVGPRLMWGAKQLLLSPQV
;
A
#
# COMPACT_ATOMS: atom_id res chain seq x y z
N MET A 1 -37.66 1.40 53.98
CA MET A 1 -36.22 1.04 53.98
C MET A 1 -35.83 0.80 52.54
N TYR A 2 -35.14 1.76 51.93
CA TYR A 2 -34.78 1.75 50.50
C TYR A 2 -33.46 0.98 50.27
N GLN A 3 -33.45 0.22 49.18
CA GLN A 3 -32.39 -0.64 48.67
C GLN A 3 -31.28 0.18 47.98
N ALA A 4 -30.01 -0.24 48.08
CA ALA A 4 -28.95 0.20 47.16
C ALA A 4 -27.96 -0.94 46.90
N ALA A 5 -27.72 -1.16 45.61
CA ALA A 5 -26.98 -2.27 45.00
C ALA A 5 -25.47 -2.20 45.21
N SER A 6 -24.82 -3.36 45.30
CA SER A 6 -23.37 -3.51 45.16
C SER A 6 -23.00 -3.57 43.67
N PRO A 7 -22.11 -2.70 43.15
CA PRO A 7 -21.57 -2.88 41.82
C PRO A 7 -20.40 -3.86 41.86
N THR A 8 -20.57 -4.96 41.14
CA THR A 8 -19.54 -5.87 40.68
C THR A 8 -18.49 -5.11 39.87
N ALA A 9 -17.24 -5.09 40.35
CA ALA A 9 -16.11 -4.55 39.60
C ALA A 9 -15.75 -5.52 38.46
N ILE A 10 -16.44 -5.36 37.33
CA ILE A 10 -16.11 -6.00 36.06
C ILE A 10 -14.82 -5.37 35.52
N SER A 11 -13.77 -6.19 35.52
CA SER A 11 -12.70 -6.24 34.51
C SER A 11 -12.50 -4.98 33.65
N LEU A 12 -11.58 -4.13 34.07
CA LEU A 12 -10.90 -3.20 33.15
C LEU A 12 -9.43 -3.57 33.07
N ALA A 13 -9.14 -4.75 32.50
CA ALA A 13 -7.87 -4.95 31.82
C ALA A 13 -7.86 -3.94 30.66
N VAL A 14 -7.37 -2.74 30.93
CA VAL A 14 -7.00 -1.77 29.90
C VAL A 14 -5.94 -2.47 29.06
N LEU A 15 -6.39 -3.04 27.95
CA LEU A 15 -5.56 -3.56 26.88
C LEU A 15 -4.89 -2.36 26.22
N ALA A 16 -3.94 -1.75 26.93
CA ALA A 16 -3.04 -0.76 26.37
C ALA A 16 -2.07 -1.51 25.45
N SER A 17 -2.52 -1.81 24.23
CA SER A 17 -1.60 -1.94 23.10
C SER A 17 -1.12 -0.53 22.76
N MET A 18 -0.33 0.08 23.66
CA MET A 18 0.36 1.33 23.43
C MET A 18 1.79 1.00 23.02
N THR A 19 2.05 1.13 21.73
CA THR A 19 3.19 1.87 21.17
C THR A 19 4.49 1.78 21.98
N VAL A 20 5.44 0.97 21.52
CA VAL A 20 6.80 0.92 22.11
C VAL A 20 7.54 2.22 21.78
N LEU A 21 7.34 3.28 22.57
CA LEU A 21 8.38 4.29 22.79
C LEU A 21 9.47 3.64 23.64
N LEU A 22 10.74 3.84 23.26
CA LEU A 22 11.83 3.49 24.17
C LEU A 22 11.68 4.36 25.43
N PRO A 23 11.62 3.75 26.62
CA PRO A 23 11.48 4.52 27.85
C PRO A 23 12.74 5.36 28.07
N ILE A 24 12.59 6.57 28.62
CA ILE A 24 13.72 7.38 29.08
C ILE A 24 14.33 6.63 30.26
N VAL A 25 15.55 6.13 30.09
CA VAL A 25 16.29 5.42 31.15
C VAL A 25 17.16 6.43 31.87
N ALA A 26 17.02 6.51 33.19
CA ALA A 26 17.86 7.37 34.02
C ALA A 26 19.33 6.93 33.97
N GLU A 27 20.25 7.87 34.12
CA GLU A 27 21.69 7.58 34.12
C GLU A 27 22.05 6.54 35.20
N GLY A 28 22.73 5.47 34.80
CA GLY A 28 23.15 4.37 35.69
C GLY A 28 22.15 3.22 35.85
N ALA A 29 20.94 3.33 35.30
CA ALA A 29 19.96 2.23 35.33
C ALA A 29 20.15 1.26 34.14
N PRO A 30 19.95 -0.05 34.34
CA PRO A 30 19.99 -1.02 33.24
C PRO A 30 18.80 -0.83 32.30
N TYR A 31 19.04 -0.95 30.99
CA TYR A 31 17.99 -0.84 29.97
C TYR A 31 16.93 -1.94 30.14
N PRO A 32 15.63 -1.61 30.05
CA PRO A 32 14.57 -2.60 30.17
C PRO A 32 14.54 -3.51 28.94
N LYS A 33 14.30 -4.81 29.17
CA LYS A 33 14.09 -5.79 28.09
C LYS A 33 12.69 -5.59 27.51
N VAL A 34 12.61 -5.32 26.22
CA VAL A 34 11.34 -5.15 25.49
C VAL A 34 11.21 -6.26 24.45
N ASP A 35 10.10 -7.00 24.51
CA ASP A 35 9.74 -7.98 23.50
C ASP A 35 9.09 -7.25 22.31
N LEU A 36 9.82 -7.18 21.20
CA LEU A 36 9.30 -6.62 19.95
C LEU A 36 8.34 -7.63 19.32
N SER A 37 7.05 -7.37 19.46
CA SER A 37 6.00 -8.07 18.71
C SER A 37 6.14 -7.72 17.22
N LEU A 38 6.87 -8.55 16.47
CA LEU A 38 6.87 -8.50 15.00
C LEU A 38 5.45 -8.81 14.52
N ASP A 39 4.81 -7.81 13.94
CA ASP A 39 3.41 -7.88 13.56
C ASP A 39 3.14 -8.95 12.51
N ARG A 40 2.23 -9.88 12.84
CA ARG A 40 1.58 -10.78 11.89
C ARG A 40 0.36 -10.06 11.31
N SER A 41 0.51 -9.29 10.23
CA SER A 41 -0.68 -8.71 9.56
C SER A 41 -0.57 -8.46 8.05
N VAL A 42 0.51 -8.82 7.38
CA VAL A 42 0.51 -8.93 5.91
C VAL A 42 1.36 -10.13 5.52
N LYS A 43 0.71 -11.22 5.10
CA LYS A 43 1.43 -12.32 4.45
C LYS A 43 1.76 -11.84 3.05
N ILE A 44 2.99 -11.37 2.85
CA ILE A 44 3.52 -11.13 1.50
C ILE A 44 3.64 -12.51 0.86
N THR A 45 2.68 -12.87 0.02
CA THR A 45 2.73 -14.08 -0.79
C THR A 45 3.41 -13.76 -2.11
N ASN A 46 4.41 -14.55 -2.47
CA ASN A 46 5.01 -14.48 -3.78
C ASN A 46 4.21 -15.38 -4.73
N ASP A 47 3.65 -14.79 -5.78
CA ASP A 47 2.91 -15.50 -6.82
C ASP A 47 3.84 -15.79 -8.01
N LYS A 48 3.86 -17.05 -8.46
CA LYS A 48 4.61 -17.44 -9.66
C LYS A 48 3.72 -17.27 -10.90
N ARG A 49 4.23 -16.57 -11.91
CA ARG A 49 3.59 -16.43 -13.23
C ARG A 49 4.42 -17.18 -14.27
N GLY A 50 3.76 -17.95 -15.13
CA GLY A 50 4.41 -18.69 -16.21
C GLY A 50 3.41 -19.47 -17.07
N ALA A 51 3.78 -19.75 -18.32
CA ALA A 51 2.99 -20.54 -19.24
C ALA A 51 3.88 -21.56 -19.97
N ILE A 52 3.32 -22.73 -20.27
CA ILE A 52 3.97 -23.76 -21.08
C ILE A 52 3.39 -23.68 -22.49
N ILE A 53 4.23 -23.45 -23.50
CA ILE A 53 3.83 -23.47 -24.91
C ILE A 53 3.96 -24.90 -25.43
N SER A 54 2.88 -25.43 -26.00
CA SER A 54 2.90 -26.71 -26.71
C SER A 54 3.37 -26.50 -28.15
N VAL A 55 4.35 -27.31 -28.57
CA VAL A 55 4.81 -27.37 -29.96
C VAL A 55 4.22 -28.63 -30.58
N THR A 56 3.50 -28.47 -31.69
CA THR A 56 2.91 -29.60 -32.42
C THR A 56 3.97 -30.34 -33.23
N ARG A 57 3.76 -31.64 -33.47
CA ARG A 57 4.71 -32.46 -34.24
C ARG A 57 4.79 -32.00 -35.69
N GLU A 58 3.69 -31.53 -36.24
CA GLU A 58 3.56 -30.98 -37.58
C GLU A 58 4.42 -29.71 -37.73
N MET A 59 4.49 -28.85 -36.73
CA MET A 59 5.38 -27.68 -36.76
C MET A 59 6.85 -28.07 -36.85
N LEU A 60 7.24 -29.17 -36.22
CA LEU A 60 8.60 -29.71 -36.28
C LEU A 60 8.86 -30.37 -37.63
N LEU A 61 7.90 -31.15 -38.15
CA LEU A 61 8.03 -31.86 -39.43
C LEU A 61 8.03 -30.93 -40.65
N PHE A 62 7.31 -29.81 -40.59
CA PHE A 62 7.22 -28.84 -41.69
C PHE A 62 8.18 -27.64 -41.55
N ASP A 63 9.24 -27.78 -40.73
CA ASP A 63 10.28 -26.76 -40.49
C ASP A 63 9.71 -25.35 -40.21
N LYS A 64 8.67 -25.29 -39.38
CA LYS A 64 8.00 -24.02 -39.02
C LYS A 64 8.71 -23.33 -37.86
N LEU A 65 10.04 -23.31 -37.87
CA LEU A 65 10.87 -22.69 -36.82
C LEU A 65 10.56 -21.19 -36.64
N GLY A 66 10.15 -20.51 -37.72
CA GLY A 66 9.71 -19.12 -37.65
C GLY A 66 8.49 -18.91 -36.76
N MET A 67 7.51 -19.83 -36.80
CA MET A 67 6.31 -19.76 -35.96
C MET A 67 6.63 -20.02 -34.48
N VAL A 68 7.53 -20.96 -34.19
CA VAL A 68 8.00 -21.21 -32.81
C VAL A 68 8.68 -19.97 -32.25
N ARG A 69 9.56 -19.31 -33.04
CA ARG A 69 10.22 -18.07 -32.64
C ARG A 69 9.22 -16.94 -32.37
N GLN A 70 8.20 -16.80 -33.22
CA GLN A 70 7.15 -15.82 -33.02
C GLN A 70 6.38 -16.06 -31.73
N GLN A 71 5.98 -17.31 -31.45
CA GLN A 71 5.29 -17.67 -30.21
C GLN A 71 6.11 -17.35 -28.95
N LEU A 72 7.44 -17.54 -29.01
CA LEU A 72 8.33 -17.17 -27.91
C LEU A 72 8.41 -15.65 -27.71
N ASN A 73 8.47 -14.88 -28.80
CA ASN A 73 8.44 -13.41 -28.73
C ASN A 73 7.11 -12.89 -28.16
N ASP A 74 6.00 -13.47 -28.59
CA ASP A 74 4.66 -13.12 -28.10
C ASP A 74 4.51 -13.45 -26.61
N LEU A 75 5.06 -14.58 -26.15
CA LEU A 75 5.10 -14.92 -24.73
C LEU A 75 5.95 -13.93 -23.93
N GLY A 76 7.12 -13.54 -24.44
CA GLY A 76 7.95 -12.51 -23.80
C GLY A 76 7.22 -11.18 -23.65
N ALA A 77 6.51 -10.74 -24.70
CA ALA A 77 5.69 -9.55 -24.67
C ALA A 77 4.52 -9.66 -23.68
N ALA A 78 3.85 -10.81 -23.62
CA ALA A 78 2.77 -11.06 -22.67
C ALA A 78 3.26 -11.04 -21.22
N MET A 79 4.46 -11.55 -20.94
CA MET A 79 5.07 -11.47 -19.61
C MET A 79 5.33 -10.02 -19.19
N ALA A 80 5.88 -9.20 -20.08
CA ALA A 80 6.11 -7.77 -19.80
C ALA A 80 4.78 -7.03 -19.53
N MET A 81 3.73 -7.29 -20.32
CA MET A 81 2.41 -6.71 -20.09
C MET A 81 1.77 -7.18 -18.78
N THR A 82 2.03 -8.42 -18.36
CA THR A 82 1.51 -8.96 -17.09
C THR A 82 2.16 -8.26 -15.90
N GLU A 83 3.47 -8.05 -15.94
CA GLU A 83 4.19 -7.29 -14.90
C GLU A 83 3.65 -5.86 -14.77
N GLU A 84 3.49 -5.17 -15.91
CA GLU A 84 2.93 -3.82 -15.93
C GLU A 84 1.48 -3.79 -15.42
N THR A 85 0.66 -4.76 -15.82
CA THR A 85 -0.75 -4.86 -15.37
C THR A 85 -0.84 -5.12 -13.87
N ASP A 86 0.00 -6.00 -13.31
CA ASP A 86 0.02 -6.28 -11.87
C ASP A 86 0.45 -5.02 -11.08
N ALA A 87 1.46 -4.28 -11.58
CA ALA A 87 1.89 -3.02 -10.98
C ALA A 87 0.77 -1.96 -11.00
N TYR A 88 0.12 -1.75 -12.15
CA TYR A 88 -0.98 -0.79 -12.24
C TYR A 88 -2.21 -1.21 -11.44
N THR A 89 -2.52 -2.50 -11.36
CA THR A 89 -3.65 -3.01 -10.57
C THR A 89 -3.49 -2.61 -9.10
N ILE A 90 -2.27 -2.69 -8.55
CA ILE A 90 -2.00 -2.27 -7.17
C ILE A 90 -2.23 -0.76 -7.00
N ILE A 91 -1.80 0.04 -7.98
CA ILE A 91 -1.90 1.51 -7.94
C ILE A 91 -3.34 2.01 -8.15
N SER A 92 -4.08 1.40 -9.09
CA SER A 92 -5.39 1.88 -9.54
C SER A 92 -6.56 1.32 -8.75
N THR A 93 -6.38 0.19 -8.07
CA THR A 93 -7.47 -0.42 -7.30
C THR A 93 -7.56 0.29 -5.95
N THR A 94 -8.58 1.16 -5.83
CA THR A 94 -8.90 2.01 -4.66
C THR A 94 -9.02 1.23 -3.34
N GLY A 95 -9.02 -0.10 -3.37
CA GLY A 95 -9.25 -1.00 -2.25
C GLY A 95 -8.00 -1.53 -1.51
N ASN A 96 -6.81 -1.50 -2.13
CA ASN A 96 -5.65 -2.22 -1.57
C ASN A 96 -5.06 -1.57 -0.32
N PHE A 97 -5.44 -0.33 -0.05
CA PHE A 97 -5.08 0.37 1.18
C PHE A 97 -6.29 0.68 2.06
N THR A 98 -7.53 0.61 1.59
CA THR A 98 -8.73 0.96 2.37
C THR A 98 -9.13 -0.13 3.34
N ARG A 99 -9.09 0.17 4.64
CA ARG A 99 -9.83 -0.57 5.66
C ARG A 99 -10.98 0.33 6.14
N THR A 100 -12.17 -0.22 6.31
CA THR A 100 -13.44 0.53 6.43
C THR A 100 -13.70 1.18 7.81
N THR A 101 -12.66 1.42 8.62
CA THR A 101 -12.80 2.09 9.93
C THR A 101 -12.47 3.56 9.80
N ALA A 102 -13.39 4.42 10.26
CA ALA A 102 -13.49 5.86 10.02
C ALA A 102 -12.37 6.77 10.60
N ASP A 103 -11.22 6.21 10.95
CA ASP A 103 -10.02 6.98 11.30
C ASP A 103 -9.04 6.95 10.13
N ASN A 104 -8.35 8.07 9.89
CA ASN A 104 -7.22 8.17 8.94
C ASN A 104 -6.04 7.23 9.28
N ASP A 105 -6.18 6.40 10.32
CA ASP A 105 -5.21 5.41 10.75
C ASP A 105 -5.17 4.16 9.87
N ILE A 106 -6.19 3.91 9.03
CA ILE A 106 -6.17 2.73 8.16
C ILE A 106 -6.96 2.98 6.87
N GLY A 107 -6.32 3.63 5.89
CA GLY A 107 -6.65 3.37 4.50
C GLY A 107 -7.49 4.37 3.74
N ASN A 108 -7.82 5.52 4.32
CA ASN A 108 -8.44 6.61 3.58
C ASN A 108 -7.38 7.53 2.94
N ASN A 109 -6.37 6.89 2.34
CA ASN A 109 -5.28 7.55 1.63
C ASN A 109 -5.66 7.91 0.19
N THR A 110 -6.92 7.64 -0.16
CA THR A 110 -7.54 7.96 -1.43
C THR A 110 -8.54 9.07 -1.18
N ASN A 111 -8.48 10.12 -1.98
CA ASN A 111 -9.47 11.18 -1.96
C ASN A 111 -10.06 11.27 -3.36
N THR A 112 -11.38 11.21 -3.48
CA THR A 112 -12.10 11.37 -4.76
C THR A 112 -12.16 12.85 -5.16
N THR A 113 -11.04 13.55 -5.03
CA THR A 113 -10.92 14.95 -5.43
C THR A 113 -10.74 15.05 -6.94
N THR A 114 -11.36 16.06 -7.52
CA THR A 114 -11.05 16.45 -8.90
C THR A 114 -9.64 17.02 -8.94
N PHE A 115 -8.86 16.68 -9.97
CA PHE A 115 -7.52 17.25 -10.19
C PHE A 115 -7.59 18.78 -10.24
N SER A 116 -7.18 19.41 -9.14
CA SER A 116 -7.25 20.84 -8.87
C SER A 116 -6.16 21.19 -7.84
N PRO A 117 -5.71 22.45 -7.74
CA PRO A 117 -4.71 22.85 -6.75
C PRO A 117 -5.13 22.48 -5.31
N ALA A 118 -6.36 22.81 -4.91
CA ALA A 118 -6.90 22.46 -3.60
C ALA A 118 -6.99 20.94 -3.37
N GLY A 119 -7.32 20.15 -4.41
CA GLY A 119 -7.33 18.70 -4.33
C GLY A 119 -5.94 18.09 -4.11
N LEU A 120 -4.91 18.68 -4.73
CA LEU A 120 -3.52 18.25 -4.58
C LEU A 120 -2.96 18.58 -3.20
N GLU A 121 -3.26 19.77 -2.65
CA GLU A 121 -2.89 20.14 -1.29
C GLU A 121 -3.50 19.19 -0.26
N LEU A 122 -4.78 18.86 -0.41
CA LEU A 122 -5.47 17.88 0.43
C LEU A 122 -4.83 16.50 0.30
N ALA A 123 -4.56 16.03 -0.93
CA ALA A 123 -3.90 14.75 -1.14
C ALA A 123 -2.50 14.70 -0.52
N PHE A 124 -1.72 15.77 -0.67
CA PHE A 124 -0.37 15.89 -0.11
C PHE A 124 -0.40 15.88 1.43
N SER A 125 -1.32 16.63 2.04
CA SER A 125 -1.54 16.62 3.49
C SER A 125 -1.97 15.23 3.99
N THR A 126 -2.88 14.56 3.29
CA THR A 126 -3.31 13.20 3.65
C THR A 126 -2.13 12.22 3.59
N LEU A 127 -1.26 12.33 2.59
CA LEU A 127 -0.08 11.48 2.45
C LEU A 127 0.98 11.73 3.54
N MET A 128 1.26 12.99 3.86
CA MET A 128 2.24 13.33 4.90
C MET A 128 1.74 13.02 6.31
N THR A 129 0.43 13.05 6.53
CA THR A 129 -0.19 12.76 7.84
C THR A 129 -0.51 11.29 8.05
N MET A 130 -0.07 10.40 7.15
CA MET A 130 -0.25 8.96 7.31
C MET A 130 0.44 8.46 8.58
N LYS A 131 -0.33 7.72 9.39
CA LYS A 131 0.15 7.12 10.64
C LYS A 131 0.31 5.62 10.51
N ASP A 132 1.31 5.08 11.21
CA ASP A 132 1.43 3.65 11.43
C ASP A 132 0.30 3.18 12.36
N ARG A 133 -0.41 2.14 11.94
CA ARG A 133 -1.59 1.57 12.60
C ARG A 133 -1.36 1.20 14.07
N LYS A 134 -0.18 0.68 14.41
CA LYS A 134 0.11 0.24 15.79
C LYS A 134 0.69 1.34 16.64
N SER A 135 1.58 2.16 16.07
CA SER A 135 2.26 3.21 16.84
C SER A 135 1.53 4.54 16.87
N GLY A 136 0.53 4.75 16.00
CA GLY A 136 -0.17 6.04 15.83
C GLY A 136 0.78 7.17 15.39
N ARG A 137 2.00 6.83 14.98
CA ARG A 137 3.06 7.78 14.63
C ARG A 137 3.05 8.04 13.14
N TYR A 138 3.42 9.25 12.75
CA TYR A 138 3.61 9.58 11.35
C TYR A 138 4.68 8.71 10.71
N LEU A 139 4.38 8.18 9.53
CA LEU A 139 5.30 7.40 8.71
C LEU A 139 6.37 8.28 8.04
N GLY A 140 6.21 9.61 8.08
CA GLY A 140 7.17 10.55 7.50
C GLY A 140 7.27 10.44 5.97
N VAL A 141 6.20 10.01 5.31
CA VAL A 141 6.18 9.83 3.85
C VAL A 141 6.19 11.19 3.17
N ILE A 142 7.13 11.38 2.25
CA ILE A 142 7.20 12.56 1.39
C ILE A 142 6.89 12.10 -0.04
N PRO A 143 5.67 12.35 -0.55
CA PRO A 143 5.34 11.97 -1.92
C PRO A 143 6.12 12.84 -2.91
N ASN A 144 6.77 12.21 -3.88
CA ASN A 144 7.62 12.87 -4.87
C ASN A 144 7.17 12.67 -6.33
N THR A 145 6.22 11.76 -6.56
CA THR A 145 5.80 11.33 -7.89
C THR A 145 4.29 11.41 -8.00
N LEU A 146 3.81 12.08 -9.03
CA LEU A 146 2.40 12.17 -9.37
C LEU A 146 2.12 11.34 -10.63
N ILE A 147 1.30 10.31 -10.49
CA ILE A 147 0.85 9.49 -11.63
C ILE A 147 -0.49 10.04 -12.10
N VAL A 148 -0.58 10.40 -13.39
CA VAL A 148 -1.80 10.93 -14.01
C VAL A 148 -2.14 10.20 -15.29
N GLY A 149 -3.44 10.05 -15.56
CA GLY A 149 -3.92 9.55 -16.85
C GLY A 149 -3.65 10.53 -17.99
N PRO A 150 -3.64 10.07 -19.25
CA PRO A 150 -3.26 10.88 -20.42
C PRO A 150 -4.15 12.12 -20.61
N ARG A 151 -5.41 12.04 -20.18
CA ARG A 151 -6.39 13.13 -20.28
C ARG A 151 -6.08 14.31 -19.35
N LEU A 152 -5.36 14.07 -18.25
CA LEU A 152 -4.98 15.08 -17.25
C LEU A 152 -3.50 15.50 -17.36
N MET A 153 -2.75 14.89 -18.29
CA MET A 153 -1.30 15.13 -18.46
C MET A 153 -0.98 16.60 -18.68
N TRP A 154 -1.79 17.33 -19.47
CA TRP A 154 -1.55 18.75 -19.75
C TRP A 154 -1.74 19.62 -18.51
N GLY A 155 -2.74 19.32 -17.68
CA GLY A 155 -2.94 20.02 -16.40
C GLY A 155 -1.79 19.76 -15.44
N ALA A 156 -1.30 18.52 -15.36
CA ALA A 156 -0.13 18.18 -14.54
C ALA A 156 1.16 18.86 -15.01
N LYS A 157 1.39 18.93 -16.33
CA LYS A 157 2.56 19.63 -16.90
C LYS A 157 2.51 21.12 -16.66
N GLN A 158 1.33 21.74 -16.75
CA GLN A 158 1.15 23.16 -16.43
C GLN A 158 1.51 23.45 -14.98
N LEU A 159 1.14 22.56 -14.05
CA LEU A 159 1.51 22.70 -12.64
C LEU A 159 3.04 22.60 -12.44
N LEU A 160 3.69 21.63 -13.07
CA LEU A 160 5.14 21.40 -12.93
C LEU A 160 5.98 22.51 -13.58
N LEU A 161 5.49 23.11 -14.66
CA LEU A 161 6.17 24.18 -15.41
C LEU A 161 5.72 25.58 -14.99
N SER A 162 4.78 25.68 -14.04
CA SER A 162 4.34 26.97 -13.51
C SER A 162 5.49 27.62 -12.73
N PRO A 163 5.84 28.89 -13.01
CA PRO A 163 6.86 29.63 -12.27
C PRO A 163 6.40 30.05 -10.86
N GLN A 164 5.16 29.75 -10.47
CA GLN A 164 4.66 29.97 -9.11
C GLN A 164 4.30 28.64 -8.47
N VAL A 165 5.15 28.26 -7.50
CA VAL A 165 4.77 27.64 -6.23
C VAL A 165 5.38 28.53 -5.14
#